data_AF-A0A5K0Y125-F1
#
_entry.id   AF-A0A5K0Y125-F1
#
_cell.length_a   1.000
_cell.length_b   1.000
_cell.length_c   1.000
_cell.angle_alpha   90.00
_cell.angle_beta   90.00
_cell.angle_gamma   90.00
#
_symmetry.space_group_name_H-M   'P 1'
#
loop_
_entity.id
_entity.type
_entity.pdbx_description
1 polymer ?
#
loop_
_entity_poly.entity_id
_entity_poly.type
_entity_poly.pdbx_seq_one_letter_code
_entity_poly.pdbx_strand_id
1 'polypeptide(L)' 'VGYKVRLEGARGRDTRLLFCTTGVLLRRLLVDRNLKGVSHVIVDEIHERGMNE' A
#
# COMPACT_ATOMS: atom_id res chain seq x y z
N VAL A 1 10.00 4.94 -8.38
CA VAL A 1 8.84 5.15 -7.48
C VAL A 1 7.59 4.72 -8.22
N GLY A 2 6.60 4.13 -7.55
CA GLY A 2 5.35 3.69 -8.17
C GLY A 2 4.15 3.92 -7.27
N TYR A 3 2.94 3.68 -7.79
CA TYR A 3 1.71 3.81 -7.02
C TYR A 3 0.70 2.71 -7.37
N LYS A 4 -0.23 2.45 -6.44
CA LYS A 4 -1.38 1.56 -6.66
C LYS A 4 -2.61 2.08 -5.94
N VAL A 5 -3.67 2.33 -6.71
CA VAL A 5 -5.01 2.63 -6.22
C VAL A 5 -5.99 1.57 -6.75
N ARG A 6 -7.29 1.70 -6.45
CA ARG A 6 -8.30 0.64 -6.72
C ARG A 6 -8.24 0.11 -8.15
N LEU A 7 -8.34 0.99 -9.15
CA LEU A 7 -8.47 0.61 -10.56
C LEU A 7 -7.23 0.94 -11.40
N GLU A 8 -6.24 1.61 -10.81
CA GLU A 8 -5.08 2.13 -11.54
C GLU A 8 -3.80 1.82 -10.75
N GLY A 9 -2.67 1.83 -11.45
CA GLY A 9 -1.36 1.79 -10.82
C GLY A 9 -0.24 1.73 -11.83
N ALA A 10 0.92 2.24 -11.41
CA ALA A 10 2.16 2.11 -12.14
C ALA A 10 3.22 1.53 -11.20
N ARG A 11 3.70 0.33 -11.52
CA ARG A 11 4.80 -0.35 -10.82
C ARG A 11 5.59 -1.17 -11.82
N GLY A 12 6.90 -1.01 -11.79
CA GLY A 12 7.86 -1.78 -12.58
C GLY A 12 8.84 -2.56 -11.71
N ARG A 13 9.80 -3.25 -12.35
CA ARG A 13 10.85 -4.03 -11.68
C ARG A 13 11.73 -3.16 -10.76
N ASP A 14 11.96 -1.90 -11.13
CA ASP A 14 12.81 -0.97 -10.39
C ASP A 14 12.06 -0.15 -9.33
N THR A 15 10.79 -0.47 -9.06
CA THR A 15 10.01 0.22 -8.04
C THR A 15 10.46 -0.19 -6.64
N ARG A 16 11.17 0.72 -5.95
CA ARG A 16 11.62 0.55 -4.56
C ARG A 16 10.71 1.19 -3.52
N LEU A 17 9.86 2.13 -3.94
CA LEU A 17 8.85 2.80 -3.11
C LEU A 17 7.50 2.73 -3.83
N LEU A 18 6.48 2.26 -3.13
CA LEU A 18 5.12 2.12 -3.63
C LEU A 18 4.18 2.94 -2.75
N PHE A 19 3.53 3.95 -3.33
CA PHE A 19 2.41 4.62 -2.70
C PHE A 19 1.14 3.80 -2.93
N CYS A 20 0.30 3.66 -1.91
CA CYS A 20 -1.01 3.03 -2.10
C CYS A 20 -2.02 3.53 -1.08
N THR A 21 -3.30 3.44 -1.42
CA THR A 21 -4.37 3.69 -0.45
C THR A 21 -4.44 2.57 0.59
N THR A 22 -5.01 2.88 1.75
CA THR A 22 -5.23 1.91 2.85
C THR A 22 -5.92 0.64 2.37
N GLY A 23 -6.97 0.75 1.54
CA GLY A 23 -7.69 -0.40 0.99
C GLY A 23 -6.82 -1.33 0.13
N VAL A 24 -5.86 -0.79 -0.63
CA VAL A 24 -4.90 -1.60 -1.41
C VAL A 24 -3.94 -2.34 -0.49
N LEU A 25 -3.42 -1.68 0.55
CA LEU A 25 -2.54 -2.32 1.53
C LEU A 25 -3.27 -3.43 2.31
N LEU A 26 -4.51 -3.17 2.77
CA LEU A 26 -5.32 -4.15 3.47
C LEU A 26 -5.59 -5.39 2.61
N ARG A 27 -5.97 -5.21 1.34
CA ARG A 27 -6.14 -6.34 0.41
C ARG A 27 -4.84 -7.12 0.23
N ARG A 28 -3.69 -6.45 0.19
CA ARG A 28 -2.39 -7.13 0.11
C ARG A 28 -2.10 -7.95 1.36
N LEU A 29 -2.38 -7.42 2.55
CA LEU A 29 -2.22 -8.12 3.83
C LEU A 29 -3.15 -9.34 3.96
N LEU A 30 -4.35 -9.31 3.38
CA LEU A 30 -5.23 -10.47 3.34
C LEU A 30 -4.64 -11.64 2.55
N VAL A 31 -3.87 -11.36 1.50
CA VAL A 31 -3.22 -12.38 0.66
C VAL A 31 -1.84 -12.77 1.19
N ASP A 32 -1.06 -11.80 1.65
CA ASP A 32 0.30 -11.98 2.18
C ASP A 32 0.45 -11.19 3.48
N ARG A 33 0.15 -11.85 4.61
CA ARG A 33 0.22 -11.27 5.96
C ARG A 33 1.63 -10.83 6.36
N ASN A 34 2.66 -11.45 5.77
CA ASN A 34 4.05 -11.17 6.10
C ASN A 34 4.65 -10.09 5.20
N LEU A 35 3.90 -9.59 4.21
CA LEU A 35 4.36 -8.63 3.20
C LEU A 35 5.77 -8.96 2.68
N LYS A 36 5.99 -10.19 2.21
CA LYS A 36 7.31 -10.66 1.77
C LYS A 36 7.92 -9.67 0.76
N GLY A 37 9.16 -9.28 1.01
CA GLY A 37 9.90 -8.31 0.19
C GLY A 37 9.56 -6.84 0.48
N VAL A 38 8.72 -6.54 1.46
CA VAL A 38 8.54 -5.19 2.01
C VAL A 38 9.33 -5.11 3.32
N SER A 39 10.23 -4.14 3.43
CA SER A 39 11.01 -3.93 4.64
C SER A 39 10.33 -2.98 5.63
N HIS A 40 9.57 -2.00 5.13
CA HIS A 40 8.96 -0.95 5.93
C HIS A 40 7.58 -0.60 5.36
N VAL A 41 6.66 -0.23 6.26
CA VAL A 41 5.36 0.36 5.93
C VAL A 41 5.30 1.71 6.62
N ILE A 42 5.00 2.75 5.83
CA ILE A 42 4.78 4.10 6.34
C ILE A 42 3.29 4.39 6.20
N VAL A 43 2.67 4.81 7.29
CA VAL A 43 1.27 5.19 7.31
C VAL A 43 1.20 6.71 7.36
N ASP A 44 0.53 7.29 6.37
CA ASP A 44 0.32 8.73 6.25
C ASP A 44 -1.07 9.11 6.77
N GLU A 45 -1.27 10.40 7.08
CA GLU A 45 -2.56 10.98 7.49
C GLU A 45 -3.25 10.29 8.67
N ILE A 46 -2.46 9.75 9.60
CA ILE A 46 -2.98 9.04 10.78
C ILE A 46 -3.88 9.91 11.67
N HIS A 47 -3.75 11.24 11.55
CA HIS A 47 -4.50 12.22 12.31
C HIS A 47 -5.99 12.27 11.90
N GLU A 48 -6.33 11.85 10.69
CA GLU A 48 -7.72 11.85 10.19
C GLU A 48 -8.59 10.77 10.83
N ARG A 49 -7.98 9.78 11.50
CA ARG A 49 -8.66 8.64 12.13
C ARG A 49 -9.61 7.91 11.18
N GLY A 50 -9.22 7.73 9.92
CA GLY A 50 -10.02 7.08 8.89
C GLY A 50 -10.56 5.72 9.31
N MET A 51 -11.76 5.70 9.90
CA MET A 51 -12.60 4.53 10.06
C MET A 51 -13.20 4.29 8.68
N ASN A 52 -12.70 3.28 7.98
CA ASN A 52 -13.18 2.92 6.64
C ASN A 52 -14.72 2.83 6.65
N GLU A 53 -15.40 3.69 5.88
CA GLU A 53 -16.71 3.41 5.31
C GLU A 53 -16.59 2.37 4.19
#